data_AF-Q3AWT7-F1
#
_entry.id   AF-Q3AWT7-F1
#
_cell.length_a   1.000
_cell.length_b   1.000
_cell.length_c   1.000
_cell.angle_alpha   90.00
_cell.angle_beta   90.00
_cell.angle_gamma   90.00
#
_symmetry.space_group_name_H-M   'P 1'
#
loop_
_entity.id
_entity.type
_entity.pdbx_description
1 polymer ?
#
loop_
_entity_poly.entity_id
_entity_poly.type
_entity_poly.pdbx_seq_one_letter_code
_entity_poly.pdbx_strand_id
1 'polypeptide(L)'
;MATADQTPTNALGLNADQALGMVSFGLMQRLAQDGQVDLPWLETNVNSTTERARQLRQRLELTALAIDTGAPLTTAEVTMLLGARPGTERVERGGLVARRVSRNVWNLSRLSSSDRSENERYDGFRRRL
;
A
#
# COMPACT_ATOMS: atom_id res chain seq x y z
N MET A 1 7.22 -60.68 11.20
CA MET A 1 7.41 -60.04 12.51
C MET A 1 7.78 -58.59 12.24
N ALA A 2 6.86 -57.65 12.48
CA ALA A 2 6.94 -56.26 12.01
C ALA A 2 7.95 -55.45 12.83
N THR A 3 8.81 -54.71 12.14
CA THR A 3 9.79 -53.76 12.70
C THR A 3 9.09 -52.49 13.14
N ALA A 4 9.19 -52.15 14.42
CA ALA A 4 8.62 -50.93 15.00
C ALA A 4 9.36 -49.70 14.48
N ASP A 5 8.62 -48.83 13.79
CA ASP A 5 9.04 -47.54 13.27
C ASP A 5 9.14 -46.55 14.44
N GLN A 6 10.35 -46.23 14.88
CA GLN A 6 10.60 -45.33 16.00
C GLN A 6 10.70 -43.89 15.47
N THR A 7 9.60 -43.15 15.57
CA THR A 7 9.59 -41.69 15.35
C THR A 7 10.46 -40.98 16.41
N PRO A 8 11.39 -40.10 16.01
CA PRO A 8 12.25 -39.39 16.95
C PRO A 8 11.46 -38.34 17.74
N THR A 9 11.37 -38.52 19.06
CA THR A 9 10.79 -37.52 19.99
C THR A 9 11.84 -36.50 20.40
N ASN A 10 11.59 -35.22 20.13
CA ASN A 10 12.40 -34.09 20.63
C ASN A 10 12.10 -33.80 22.11
N ALA A 11 12.92 -32.93 22.75
CA ALA A 11 12.96 -32.62 24.19
C ALA A 11 11.63 -32.22 24.89
N LEU A 12 10.55 -32.05 24.14
CA LEU A 12 9.19 -31.72 24.62
C LEU A 12 8.21 -32.92 24.54
N GLY A 13 8.67 -34.11 24.11
CA GLY A 13 7.81 -35.29 23.97
C GLY A 13 6.79 -35.20 22.82
N LEU A 14 6.97 -34.24 21.92
CA LEU A 14 6.08 -34.02 20.78
C LEU A 14 6.46 -34.95 19.62
N ASN A 15 5.44 -35.50 18.96
CA ASN A 15 5.63 -36.15 17.67
C ASN A 15 5.84 -35.07 16.56
N ALA A 16 6.30 -35.50 15.39
CA ALA A 16 6.64 -34.59 14.30
C ALA A 16 5.44 -33.74 13.84
N ASP A 17 4.24 -34.31 13.78
CA ASP A 17 3.01 -33.61 13.38
C ASP A 17 2.60 -32.52 14.37
N GLN A 18 2.73 -32.78 15.67
CA GLN A 18 2.42 -31.80 16.72
C GLN A 18 3.42 -30.65 16.71
N ALA A 19 4.72 -30.96 16.54
CA ALA A 19 5.75 -29.95 16.41
C ALA A 19 5.52 -29.07 15.17
N LEU A 20 5.18 -29.67 14.03
CA LEU A 20 4.86 -28.95 12.80
C LEU A 20 3.60 -28.09 12.95
N GLY A 21 2.56 -28.62 13.61
CA GLY A 21 1.33 -27.90 13.90
C GLY A 21 1.56 -26.66 14.75
N MET A 22 2.38 -26.76 15.80
CA MET A 22 2.73 -25.63 16.65
C MET A 22 3.54 -24.55 15.91
N VAL A 23 4.53 -24.96 15.10
CA VAL A 23 5.32 -24.03 14.29
C VAL A 23 4.44 -23.34 13.25
N SER A 24 3.56 -24.07 12.58
CA SER A 24 2.64 -23.54 11.59
C SER A 24 1.65 -22.54 12.20
N PHE A 25 1.13 -22.85 13.39
CA PHE A 25 0.24 -21.96 14.14
C PHE A 25 0.96 -20.67 14.57
N GLY A 26 2.19 -20.77 15.09
CA GLY A 26 2.99 -19.59 15.44
C GLY A 26 3.31 -18.71 14.23
N LEU A 27 3.61 -19.32 13.07
CA LEU A 27 3.80 -18.59 11.82
C LEU A 27 2.52 -17.85 11.39
N MET A 28 1.37 -18.53 11.39
CA MET A 28 0.08 -17.93 11.04
C MET A 28 -0.30 -16.78 11.99
N GLN A 29 -0.08 -16.95 13.30
CA GLN A 29 -0.34 -15.92 14.29
C GLN A 29 0.52 -14.66 14.05
N ARG A 30 1.80 -14.85 13.69
CA ARG A 30 2.70 -13.74 13.36
C ARG A 30 2.30 -13.04 12.06
N LEU A 31 1.93 -13.80 11.02
CA LEU A 31 1.42 -13.24 9.77
C LEU A 31 0.12 -12.46 9.98
N ALA A 32 -0.77 -12.92 10.87
CA ALA A 32 -2.02 -12.24 11.16
C ALA A 32 -1.83 -10.92 11.95
N GLN A 33 -0.80 -10.83 12.80
CA GLN A 33 -0.53 -9.64 13.61
C GLN A 33 0.27 -8.58 12.83
N ASP A 34 1.35 -8.99 12.18
CA ASP A 34 2.29 -8.06 11.55
C ASP A 34 1.95 -7.81 10.07
N GLY A 35 1.05 -8.60 9.47
CA GLY A 35 0.63 -8.54 8.08
C GLY A 35 1.71 -9.02 7.09
N GLN A 36 2.92 -8.47 7.20
CA GLN A 36 4.06 -8.79 6.35
C GLN A 36 5.27 -9.15 7.22
N VAL A 37 5.55 -10.45 7.33
CA VAL A 37 6.76 -10.96 7.99
C VAL A 37 7.89 -10.98 6.96
N ASP A 38 8.97 -10.25 7.23
CA ASP A 38 10.20 -10.31 6.43
C ASP A 38 10.89 -11.67 6.69
N LEU A 39 10.70 -12.59 5.74
CA LEU A 39 11.24 -13.94 5.79
C LEU A 39 12.50 -13.96 4.91
N PRO A 40 13.72 -13.96 5.49
CA PRO A 40 14.95 -13.78 4.71
C PRO A 40 15.25 -14.91 3.71
N TRP A 41 14.60 -16.06 3.83
CA TRP A 41 14.65 -17.17 2.88
C TRP A 41 13.55 -17.13 1.82
N LEU A 42 12.51 -16.33 2.05
CA LEU A 42 11.51 -16.00 1.06
C LEU A 42 12.02 -14.76 0.33
N GLU A 43 12.98 -14.94 -0.58
CA GLU A 43 13.45 -13.85 -1.42
C GLU A 43 12.26 -13.27 -2.19
N THR A 44 11.64 -12.23 -1.64
CA THR A 44 10.74 -11.38 -2.40
C THR A 44 11.63 -10.65 -3.38
N ASN A 45 11.79 -11.25 -4.57
CA ASN A 45 12.39 -10.55 -5.68
C ASN A 45 11.59 -9.26 -5.84
N VAL A 46 12.21 -8.14 -5.46
CA VAL A 46 11.57 -6.82 -5.38
C VAL A 46 11.05 -6.38 -6.76
N ASN A 47 11.53 -7.03 -7.83
CA ASN A 47 11.09 -6.86 -9.20
C ASN A 47 10.12 -7.92 -9.73
N SER A 48 9.67 -8.84 -8.88
CA SER A 48 8.63 -9.79 -9.25
C SER A 48 7.32 -9.05 -9.56
N THR A 49 6.59 -9.55 -10.55
CA THR A 49 5.27 -9.02 -10.93
C THR A 49 4.30 -9.02 -9.74
N THR A 50 4.42 -10.01 -8.86
CA THR A 50 3.61 -10.14 -7.64
C THR A 50 3.88 -9.02 -6.64
N GLU A 51 5.15 -8.66 -6.42
CA GLU A 51 5.51 -7.56 -5.52
C GLU A 51 5.04 -6.21 -6.07
N ARG A 52 5.21 -5.98 -7.38
CA ARG A 52 4.69 -4.77 -8.04
C ARG A 52 3.17 -4.65 -7.93
N ALA A 53 2.45 -5.77 -8.07
CA ALA A 53 1.00 -5.79 -7.88
C ALA A 53 0.59 -5.49 -6.44
N ARG A 54 1.34 -6.01 -5.45
CA ARG A 54 1.15 -5.72 -4.03
C ARG A 54 1.35 -4.24 -3.72
N GLN A 55 2.46 -3.65 -4.18
CA GLN A 55 2.74 -2.22 -4.00
C GLN A 55 1.69 -1.33 -4.66
N LEU A 56 1.23 -1.69 -5.86
CA LEU A 56 0.15 -0.99 -6.53
C LEU A 56 -1.14 -1.02 -5.70
N ARG A 57 -1.52 -2.20 -5.21
CA ARG A 57 -2.70 -2.36 -4.35
C ARG A 57 -2.59 -1.50 -3.10
N GLN A 58 -1.47 -1.57 -2.39
CA GLN A 58 -1.25 -0.76 -1.18
C GLN A 58 -1.36 0.73 -1.47
N ARG A 59 -0.77 1.21 -2.58
CA ARG A 59 -0.89 2.62 -2.98
C ARG A 59 -2.35 3.00 -3.25
N LEU A 60 -3.13 2.15 -3.91
CA LEU A 60 -4.55 2.43 -4.19
C LEU A 60 -5.38 2.48 -2.92
N GLU A 61 -5.13 1.57 -1.98
CA GLU A 61 -5.77 1.57 -0.65
C GLU A 61 -5.45 2.85 0.13
N LEU A 62 -4.18 3.25 0.18
CA LEU A 62 -3.76 4.50 0.83
C LEU A 62 -4.34 5.74 0.14
N THR A 63 -4.46 5.72 -1.19
CA THR A 63 -5.06 6.83 -1.96
C THR A 63 -6.53 6.98 -1.61
N ALA A 64 -7.29 5.87 -1.55
CA ALA A 64 -8.69 5.89 -1.14
C ALA A 64 -8.84 6.42 0.29
N LEU A 65 -8.03 5.92 1.22
CA LEU A 65 -8.03 6.37 2.62
C LEU A 65 -7.73 7.87 2.73
N ALA A 66 -6.73 8.38 2.02
CA ALA A 66 -6.39 9.79 2.03
C ALA A 66 -7.54 10.68 1.54
N ILE A 67 -8.25 10.25 0.49
CA ILE A 67 -9.41 10.97 -0.04
C ILE A 67 -10.58 10.93 0.95
N ASP A 68 -10.89 9.74 1.49
CA ASP A 68 -12.06 9.55 2.33
C ASP A 68 -11.87 10.24 3.70
N THR A 69 -10.64 10.30 4.21
CA THR A 69 -10.32 11.01 5.47
C THR A 69 -10.08 12.50 5.28
N GLY A 70 -9.66 12.94 4.09
CA GLY A 70 -9.21 14.30 3.84
C GLY A 70 -7.96 14.70 4.66
N ALA A 71 -7.21 13.71 5.16
CA ALA A 71 -6.05 13.95 6.01
C ALA A 71 -4.97 14.78 5.31
N PRO A 72 -4.27 15.68 6.03
CA PRO A 72 -3.18 16.46 5.45
C PRO A 72 -2.00 15.56 5.07
N LEU A 73 -1.48 15.75 3.86
CA LEU A 73 -0.35 15.01 3.32
C LEU A 73 0.86 15.91 3.07
N THR A 74 2.05 15.34 3.18
CA THR A 74 3.31 15.96 2.75
C THR A 74 3.49 15.87 1.24
N THR A 75 4.45 16.63 0.72
CA THR A 75 4.80 16.60 -0.71
C THR A 75 5.30 15.22 -1.15
N ALA A 76 6.00 14.50 -0.27
CA ALA A 76 6.51 13.16 -0.55
C ALA A 76 5.37 12.13 -0.65
N GLU A 77 4.42 12.19 0.28
CA GLU A 77 3.24 11.30 0.28
C GLU A 77 2.37 11.56 -0.95
N VAL A 78 2.11 12.82 -1.30
CA VAL A 78 1.40 13.13 -2.55
C VAL A 78 2.16 12.63 -3.77
N THR A 79 3.49 12.75 -3.80
CA THR A 79 4.30 12.23 -4.90
C THR A 79 4.14 10.71 -5.04
N MET A 80 4.12 9.99 -3.92
CA MET A 80 3.92 8.54 -3.89
C MET A 80 2.52 8.16 -4.37
N LEU A 81 1.47 8.80 -3.84
CA LEU A 81 0.06 8.49 -4.13
C LEU A 81 -0.35 8.90 -5.54
N LEU A 82 0.01 10.11 -5.97
CA LEU A 82 -0.30 10.65 -7.30
C LEU A 82 0.63 10.07 -8.40
N GLY A 83 1.78 9.53 -8.00
CA GLY A 83 2.84 9.08 -8.91
C GLY A 83 3.54 10.23 -9.66
N ALA A 84 3.30 11.48 -9.29
CA ALA A 84 3.91 12.68 -9.85
C ALA A 84 4.26 13.66 -8.73
N ARG A 85 5.42 14.29 -8.83
CA ARG A 85 5.82 15.35 -7.89
C ARG A 85 5.00 16.61 -8.15
N PRO A 86 4.31 17.18 -7.14
CA PRO A 86 3.57 18.41 -7.34
C PRO A 86 4.49 19.59 -7.67
N GLY A 87 4.25 20.27 -8.79
CA GLY A 87 5.03 21.45 -9.22
C GLY A 87 4.33 22.79 -8.95
N THR A 88 3.01 22.78 -8.75
CA THR A 88 2.14 23.95 -8.60
C THR A 88 1.17 23.72 -7.45
N GLU A 89 0.42 24.74 -7.03
CA GLU A 89 -0.54 24.63 -5.91
C GLU A 89 -1.71 23.68 -6.18
N ARG A 90 -1.95 23.31 -7.43
CA ARG A 90 -2.97 22.33 -7.84
C ARG A 90 -2.39 21.46 -8.94
N VAL A 91 -2.40 20.15 -8.74
CA VAL A 91 -1.92 19.17 -9.72
C VAL A 91 -2.97 18.10 -9.93
N GLU A 92 -3.31 17.84 -11.19
CA GLU A 92 -4.33 16.87 -11.58
C GLU A 92 -3.68 15.71 -12.33
N ARG A 93 -4.08 14.47 -12.01
CA ARG A 93 -3.62 13.29 -12.73
C ARG A 93 -4.59 12.13 -12.57
N GLY A 94 -4.98 11.51 -13.68
CA GLY A 94 -5.74 10.24 -13.65
C GLY A 94 -7.06 10.32 -12.87
N GLY A 95 -7.71 11.49 -12.83
CA GLY A 95 -8.94 11.70 -12.06
C GLY A 95 -8.73 12.05 -10.58
N LEU A 96 -7.50 12.26 -10.14
CA LEU A 96 -7.15 12.79 -8.81
C LEU A 96 -6.69 14.24 -8.90
N VAL A 97 -6.94 14.99 -7.84
CA VAL A 97 -6.49 16.38 -7.66
C VAL A 97 -5.76 16.48 -6.33
N ALA A 98 -4.50 16.92 -6.37
CA ALA A 98 -3.75 17.34 -5.20
C ALA A 98 -3.79 18.86 -5.11
N ARG A 99 -4.28 19.41 -3.98
CA ARG A 99 -4.34 20.85 -3.71
C ARG A 99 -3.47 21.20 -2.52
N ARG A 100 -2.61 22.20 -2.68
CA ARG A 100 -1.75 22.70 -1.60
C ARG A 100 -2.58 23.56 -0.64
N VAL A 101 -2.59 23.17 0.63
CA VAL A 101 -3.23 23.93 1.70
C VAL A 101 -2.23 24.90 2.34
N SER A 102 -0.99 24.45 2.54
CA SER A 102 0.12 25.29 3.02
C SER A 102 1.47 24.68 2.62
N ARG A 103 2.58 25.22 3.12
CA ARG A 103 3.92 24.67 2.82
C ARG A 103 3.98 23.22 3.31
N ASN A 104 4.21 22.30 2.37
CA ASN A 104 4.30 20.86 2.63
C ASN A 104 3.02 20.27 3.25
N VAL A 105 1.86 20.89 3.02
CA VAL A 105 0.56 20.38 3.42
C VAL A 105 -0.36 20.39 2.22
N TRP A 106 -0.86 19.21 1.87
CA TRP A 106 -1.67 18.94 0.69
C TRP A 106 -2.91 18.16 1.07
N ASN A 107 -3.96 18.34 0.29
CA ASN A 107 -5.17 17.54 0.34
C ASN A 107 -5.35 16.82 -1.01
N LEU A 108 -5.73 15.55 -0.96
CA LEU A 108 -5.99 14.73 -2.13
C LEU A 108 -7.50 14.50 -2.27
N SER A 109 -8.02 14.74 -3.46
CA SER A 109 -9.46 14.60 -3.75
C SER A 109 -9.69 13.97 -5.13
N ARG A 110 -10.90 13.48 -5.37
CA ARG A 110 -11.32 13.04 -6.70
C ARG A 110 -11.64 14.29 -7.54
N LEU A 111 -11.26 14.27 -8.81
CA LEU A 111 -11.63 15.32 -9.76
C LEU A 111 -13.14 15.29 -9.96
N SER A 112 -13.86 16.25 -9.37
CA SER A 112 -15.29 16.41 -9.57
C SER A 112 -15.57 16.98 -10.96
N SER A 113 -16.69 16.58 -11.58
CA SER A 113 -17.17 17.16 -12.84
C SER A 113 -17.34 18.68 -12.75
N SER A 114 -17.68 19.20 -11.56
CA SER A 114 -17.83 20.64 -11.31
C SER A 114 -16.49 21.39 -11.41
N ASP A 115 -15.39 20.79 -10.92
CA ASP A 115 -14.05 21.38 -10.93
C ASP A 115 -13.49 21.53 -12.36
N ARG A 116 -13.91 20.65 -13.29
CA ARG A 116 -13.52 20.74 -14.71
C ARG A 116 -14.11 21.98 -15.37
N SER A 117 -15.39 22.26 -15.10
CA SER A 117 -16.11 23.39 -15.69
C SER A 117 -15.63 24.76 -15.18
N GLU A 118 -15.10 24.84 -13.96
CA GLU A 118 -14.55 26.10 -13.43
C GLU A 118 -13.19 26.42 -14.06
N ASN A 119 -12.32 25.41 -14.24
CA ASN A 119 -10.99 25.62 -14.81
C ASN A 119 -11.04 25.99 -16.31
N GLU A 120 -11.93 25.38 -17.10
CA GLU A 120 -12.16 25.76 -18.51
C GLU A 120 -12.65 27.21 -18.66
N ARG A 121 -13.48 27.69 -17.72
CA ARG A 121 -13.97 29.09 -17.74
C ARG A 121 -12.82 30.06 -17.51
N TYR A 122 -11.93 29.81 -16.56
CA TYR A 122 -10.79 30.69 -16.28
C TYR A 122 -9.72 30.67 -17.38
N ASP A 123 -9.48 29.53 -18.02
CA ASP A 123 -8.47 29.41 -19.07
C ASP A 123 -8.91 30.07 -20.39
N GLY A 124 -10.23 30.15 -20.64
CA GLY A 124 -10.81 30.86 -21.78
C GLY A 124 -10.60 32.38 -21.75
N PHE A 125 -10.54 33.00 -20.55
CA PHE A 125 -10.31 34.44 -20.41
C PHE A 125 -8.86 34.86 -20.64
N ARG A 126 -7.89 33.97 -20.36
CA ARG A 126 -6.46 34.27 -20.53
C ARG A 126 -5.97 34.22 -21.98
N ARG A 127 -6.68 33.53 -22.87
CA ARG A 127 -6.31 33.41 -24.29
C ARG A 127 -6.77 34.59 -25.16
N ARG A 128 -7.41 35.62 -24.59
CA ARG A 128 -8.02 36.74 -25.33
C ARG A 128 -7.40 38.12 -25.05
N LEU A 129 -6.14 38.17 -24.60
CA LEU A 129 -5.40 39.42 -24.39
C LEU A 129 -4.14 39.44 -25.27
#